data_AF-A0A9P9GGX2-F1
#
_entry.id   AF-A0A9P9GGX2-F1
#
_cell.length_a   1.000
_cell.length_b   1.000
_cell.length_c   1.000
_cell.angle_alpha   90.00
_cell.angle_beta   90.00
_cell.angle_gamma   90.00
#
_symmetry.space_group_name_H-M   'P 1'
#
loop_
_entity.id
_entity.type
_entity.pdbx_description
1 polymer ?
#
loop_
_entity_poly.entity_id
_entity_poly.type
_entity_poly.pdbx_seq_one_letter_code
_entity_poly.pdbx_strand_id
1 'polypeptide(L)'
;MPDSTSLTKPTAEDDRQKITSMTPPVDLAFLIPSQVEMDPSSDKSYYDCRYLEPTRTTSREMQDLVHRELRVIFFEDSARYMRLNDSSQFKVGWRVDHNMTTINTLRLTEPGVDIRCLSDYLNKEVMVYFEYKSVDTFESQKIARYIYREWLRLHDGRPFFQRGGFFGKPAYLQETGPQGLEQLSAFHHDLSQNLSTHAEDLVEFKPWRNFSSKYPGEEPPKDEVPGKIQSWREHGYAMCHLFRSLYLVVDKQSLPEITVQYHNPRGLKGYDRIHDMERPVERELAQCTVLLVKTGDDAHLSSPISFHPLFEAGLASNVNRDDYSGGSGDEETVVRVNLNIAVRFIWDLLQKEKESAEELMQRAQKLEEEQDSLFQAWLEEVFAHSNQVGMDNNFHMWLASRRAIARVNGEAFGDTQVYPVWERLRQWDL
;
A
#
# COMPACT_ATOMS: atom_id res chain seq x y z
N MET A 1 13.60 39.27 -58.95
CA MET A 1 12.74 38.15 -58.53
C MET A 1 13.67 36.97 -58.27
N PRO A 2 13.64 36.36 -57.08
CA PRO A 2 14.33 36.87 -55.90
C PRO A 2 15.33 35.88 -55.27
N ASP A 3 16.16 36.49 -54.40
CA ASP A 3 16.92 36.00 -53.23
C ASP A 3 16.77 34.56 -52.76
N SER A 4 17.90 33.97 -52.30
CA SER A 4 18.10 33.60 -50.88
C SER A 4 19.20 32.54 -50.75
N THR A 5 20.30 32.91 -50.09
CA THR A 5 20.97 31.96 -49.18
C THR A 5 21.44 32.77 -47.99
N SER A 6 20.48 32.97 -47.10
CA SER A 6 20.67 33.48 -45.74
C SER A 6 21.64 32.60 -44.96
N LEU A 7 22.54 33.27 -44.23
CA LEU A 7 23.27 32.72 -43.09
C LEU A 7 22.33 31.90 -42.21
N THR A 8 22.60 30.62 -42.08
CA THR A 8 22.04 29.79 -41.01
C THR A 8 22.75 30.18 -39.72
N LYS A 9 22.10 31.01 -38.90
CA LYS A 9 22.39 31.09 -37.47
C LYS A 9 22.15 29.70 -36.86
N PRO A 10 22.94 29.28 -35.86
CA PRO A 10 22.63 28.07 -35.10
C PRO A 10 21.32 28.34 -34.34
N THR A 11 20.27 27.62 -34.69
CA THR A 11 19.03 27.58 -33.93
C THR A 11 19.32 26.83 -32.64
N ALA A 12 19.29 27.55 -31.52
CA ALA A 12 19.22 26.98 -30.20
C ALA A 12 17.84 26.32 -30.04
N GLU A 13 17.72 25.07 -30.46
CA GLU A 13 16.61 24.19 -30.16
C GLU A 13 17.19 22.82 -29.81
N ASP A 14 17.57 22.61 -28.53
CA ASP A 14 17.55 21.26 -27.95
C ASP A 14 17.67 21.24 -26.42
N ASP A 15 16.78 21.95 -25.71
CA ASP A 15 16.69 21.81 -24.23
C ASP A 15 15.27 22.06 -23.72
N ARG A 16 14.24 21.65 -24.49
CA ARG A 16 12.89 21.56 -23.94
C ARG A 16 12.80 20.29 -23.12
N GLN A 17 12.98 20.39 -21.80
CA GLN A 17 12.53 19.36 -20.86
C GLN A 17 11.13 18.90 -21.26
N LYS A 18 11.01 17.63 -21.63
CA LYS A 18 9.77 17.04 -22.13
C LYS A 18 8.81 16.88 -20.95
N ILE A 19 7.93 17.86 -20.77
CA ILE A 19 6.88 17.79 -19.74
C ILE A 19 5.93 16.64 -20.08
N THR A 20 5.75 15.72 -19.15
CA THR A 20 4.77 14.64 -19.31
C THR A 20 3.49 14.99 -18.56
N SER A 21 2.41 15.22 -19.31
CA SER A 21 1.08 15.39 -18.72
C SER A 21 0.40 14.04 -18.52
N MET A 22 -0.10 13.77 -17.32
CA MET A 22 -0.82 12.55 -17.00
C MET A 22 -1.91 12.79 -15.98
N THR A 23 -2.82 11.83 -15.85
CA THR A 23 -3.80 11.83 -14.76
C THR A 23 -3.07 11.39 -13.48
N PRO A 24 -3.31 12.00 -12.30
CA PRO A 24 -2.72 11.52 -11.07
C PRO A 24 -3.10 10.05 -10.85
N PRO A 25 -2.15 9.23 -10.33
CA PRO A 25 -2.48 7.94 -9.76
C PRO A 25 -3.63 8.17 -8.79
N VAL A 26 -4.70 7.40 -8.97
CA VAL A 26 -5.93 7.70 -8.25
C VAL A 26 -5.70 7.39 -6.77
N ASP A 27 -5.66 8.43 -5.95
CA ASP A 27 -5.54 8.32 -4.50
C ASP A 27 -6.90 7.91 -3.90
N LEU A 28 -7.45 6.80 -4.41
CA LEU A 28 -8.80 6.35 -4.11
C LEU A 28 -8.98 5.96 -2.64
N ALA A 29 -7.88 5.79 -1.89
CA ALA A 29 -7.89 5.43 -0.48
C ALA A 29 -8.74 6.37 0.39
N PHE A 30 -8.89 7.63 -0.06
CA PHE A 30 -9.61 8.68 0.65
C PHE A 30 -10.91 9.13 -0.03
N LEU A 31 -11.35 8.44 -1.09
CA LEU A 31 -12.70 8.62 -1.66
C LEU A 31 -13.74 7.81 -0.88
N ILE A 32 -13.69 7.86 0.46
CA ILE A 32 -14.71 7.24 1.29
C ILE A 32 -15.99 8.06 1.10
N PRO A 33 -17.08 7.48 0.57
CA PRO A 33 -18.29 8.25 0.33
C PRO A 33 -18.83 8.80 1.65
N SER A 34 -19.00 10.11 1.74
CA SER A 34 -19.56 10.80 2.91
C SER A 34 -21.10 10.75 2.94
N GLN A 35 -21.70 10.74 1.75
CA GLN A 35 -23.15 10.74 1.52
C GLN A 35 -23.68 9.33 1.24
N VAL A 36 -23.60 8.45 2.24
CA VAL A 36 -24.18 7.11 2.18
C VAL A 36 -25.46 7.07 2.99
N GLU A 37 -26.60 6.86 2.33
CA GLU A 37 -27.87 6.64 3.00
C GLU A 37 -28.01 5.17 3.44
N MET A 38 -28.61 4.95 4.61
CA MET A 38 -28.95 3.61 5.10
C MET A 38 -30.04 3.00 4.20
N ASP A 39 -29.73 1.85 3.58
CA ASP A 39 -30.76 1.05 2.89
C ASP A 39 -31.71 0.43 3.94
N PRO A 40 -33.02 0.71 3.91
CA PRO A 40 -33.99 0.11 4.84
C PRO A 40 -34.05 -1.42 4.75
N SER A 41 -33.65 -1.99 3.61
CA SER A 41 -33.60 -3.43 3.35
C SER A 41 -32.26 -4.08 3.70
N SER A 42 -31.28 -3.29 4.18
CA SER A 42 -29.99 -3.82 4.63
C SER A 42 -30.21 -4.91 5.69
N ASP A 43 -29.60 -6.07 5.46
CA ASP A 43 -29.49 -7.09 6.49
C ASP A 43 -28.76 -6.47 7.68
N LYS A 44 -29.29 -6.64 8.90
CA LYS A 44 -28.70 -6.14 10.15
C LYS A 44 -28.36 -7.28 11.11
N SER A 45 -28.47 -8.52 10.66
CA SER A 45 -28.28 -9.73 11.46
C SER A 45 -26.86 -9.91 12.01
N TYR A 46 -25.89 -9.17 11.45
CA TYR A 46 -24.48 -9.14 11.87
C TYR A 46 -24.17 -8.02 12.89
N TYR A 47 -25.18 -7.24 13.30
CA TYR A 47 -25.06 -6.27 14.40
C TYR A 47 -25.77 -6.77 15.64
N ASP A 48 -25.28 -6.36 16.81
CA ASP A 48 -25.92 -6.68 18.08
C ASP A 48 -27.26 -5.94 18.20
N CYS A 49 -28.33 -6.73 18.33
CA CYS A 49 -29.70 -6.22 18.34
C CYS A 49 -30.01 -5.29 19.52
N ARG A 50 -29.25 -5.36 20.62
CA ARG A 50 -29.41 -4.50 21.80
C ARG A 50 -29.16 -3.02 21.52
N TYR A 51 -28.42 -2.72 20.45
CA TYR A 51 -27.99 -1.37 20.09
C TYR A 51 -28.65 -0.84 18.81
N LEU A 52 -29.59 -1.57 18.21
CA LEU A 52 -30.22 -1.15 16.96
C LEU A 52 -31.14 0.07 17.15
N GLU A 53 -31.74 0.21 18.33
CA GLU A 53 -32.67 1.28 18.64
C GLU A 53 -31.97 2.64 18.77
N PRO A 54 -32.53 3.72 18.18
CA PRO A 54 -31.98 5.07 18.27
C PRO A 54 -31.88 5.52 19.73
N THR A 55 -30.67 5.81 20.20
CA THR A 55 -30.48 6.36 21.54
C THR A 55 -30.29 7.86 21.44
N ARG A 56 -31.30 8.60 21.91
CA ARG A 56 -31.31 10.08 21.97
C ARG A 56 -30.40 10.60 23.08
N THR A 57 -29.12 10.25 23.06
CA THR A 57 -28.17 10.67 24.10
C THR A 57 -27.39 11.88 23.61
N THR A 58 -27.67 13.04 24.19
CA THR A 58 -27.11 14.35 23.82
C THR A 58 -25.95 14.79 24.71
N SER A 59 -25.37 13.89 25.52
CA SER A 59 -24.24 14.25 26.38
C SER A 59 -23.02 14.57 25.53
N ARG A 60 -22.24 15.56 25.96
CA ARG A 60 -20.98 15.94 25.31
C ARG A 60 -20.01 14.75 25.21
N GLU A 61 -19.97 13.93 26.25
CA GLU A 61 -19.18 12.70 26.28
C GLU A 61 -19.58 11.72 25.17
N MET A 62 -20.88 11.58 24.89
CA MET A 62 -21.35 10.74 23.80
C MET A 62 -20.98 11.34 22.44
N GLN A 63 -21.07 12.66 22.28
CA GLN A 63 -20.64 13.33 21.04
C GLN A 63 -19.14 13.14 20.78
N ASP A 64 -18.30 13.25 21.81
CA ASP A 64 -16.86 13.00 21.71
C ASP A 64 -16.57 11.54 21.34
N LEU A 65 -17.34 10.59 21.88
CA LEU A 65 -17.23 9.17 21.51
C LEU A 65 -17.66 8.92 20.07
N VAL A 66 -18.76 9.50 19.61
CA VAL A 66 -19.20 9.38 18.20
C VAL A 66 -18.15 9.94 17.26
N HIS A 67 -17.55 11.09 17.58
CA HIS A 67 -16.45 11.65 16.81
C HIS A 67 -15.25 10.69 16.74
N ARG A 68 -14.89 10.04 17.85
CA ARG A 68 -13.82 9.02 17.86
C ARG A 68 -14.19 7.81 17.00
N GLU A 69 -15.42 7.35 17.04
CA GLU A 69 -15.86 6.22 16.20
C GLU A 69 -15.88 6.58 14.71
N LEU A 70 -16.28 7.80 14.34
CA LEU A 70 -16.19 8.28 12.96
C LEU A 70 -14.74 8.31 12.48
N ARG A 71 -13.80 8.73 13.33
CA ARG A 71 -12.37 8.65 13.03
C ARG A 71 -11.93 7.22 12.77
N VAL A 72 -12.33 6.28 13.63
CA VAL A 72 -12.03 4.86 13.43
C VAL A 72 -12.62 4.38 12.11
N ILE A 73 -13.92 4.59 11.87
CA ILE A 73 -14.61 4.20 10.63
C ILE A 73 -13.90 4.71 9.38
N PHE A 74 -13.45 5.97 9.37
CA PHE A 74 -12.71 6.54 8.24
C PHE A 74 -11.46 5.71 7.89
N PHE A 75 -10.62 5.40 8.88
CA PHE A 75 -9.40 4.61 8.67
C PHE A 75 -9.69 3.15 8.33
N GLU A 76 -10.70 2.56 8.98
CA GLU A 76 -11.19 1.22 8.69
C GLU A 76 -11.67 1.10 7.24
N ASP A 77 -12.43 2.08 6.76
CA ASP A 77 -12.94 2.10 5.39
C ASP A 77 -11.84 2.42 4.38
N SER A 78 -10.90 3.32 4.67
CA SER A 78 -9.72 3.54 3.82
C SER A 78 -8.89 2.27 3.65
N ALA A 79 -8.61 1.56 4.75
CA ALA A 79 -7.89 0.29 4.71
C ALA A 79 -8.69 -0.77 3.92
N ARG A 80 -9.99 -0.89 4.21
CA ARG A 80 -10.88 -1.80 3.48
C ARG A 80 -10.94 -1.48 1.99
N TYR A 81 -10.99 -0.20 1.61
CA TYR A 81 -11.09 0.23 0.22
C TYR A 81 -9.82 -0.08 -0.55
N MET A 82 -8.65 0.27 0.02
CA MET A 82 -7.34 -0.05 -0.56
C MET A 82 -7.16 -1.55 -0.76
N ARG A 83 -7.75 -2.34 0.13
CA ARG A 83 -7.71 -3.79 0.03
C ARG A 83 -8.72 -4.33 -0.99
N LEU A 84 -10.00 -4.01 -0.88
CA LEU A 84 -11.04 -4.77 -1.59
C LEU A 84 -11.36 -4.24 -2.98
N ASN A 85 -11.09 -2.96 -3.26
CA ASN A 85 -11.54 -2.37 -4.51
C ASN A 85 -10.75 -2.94 -5.70
N ASP A 86 -11.48 -3.41 -6.70
CA ASP A 86 -10.95 -3.94 -7.97
C ASP A 86 -10.19 -2.88 -8.78
N SER A 87 -10.44 -1.58 -8.53
CA SER A 87 -9.66 -0.49 -9.11
C SER A 87 -8.45 -0.07 -8.27
N SER A 88 -8.25 -0.65 -7.08
CA SER A 88 -7.06 -0.36 -6.28
C SER A 88 -5.82 -0.98 -6.95
N GLN A 89 -4.83 -0.13 -7.20
CA GLN A 89 -3.51 -0.57 -7.70
C GLN A 89 -2.86 -1.57 -6.74
N PHE A 90 -3.22 -1.53 -5.46
CA PHE A 90 -2.77 -2.48 -4.46
C PHE A 90 -3.33 -3.90 -4.70
N LYS A 91 -4.65 -4.11 -4.74
CA LYS A 91 -5.23 -5.46 -4.97
C LYS A 91 -4.78 -6.07 -6.30
N VAL A 92 -4.77 -5.25 -7.35
CA VAL A 92 -4.46 -5.68 -8.71
C VAL A 92 -2.96 -5.93 -8.88
N GLY A 93 -2.11 -5.02 -8.40
CA GLY A 93 -0.66 -5.07 -8.60
C GLY A 93 0.07 -6.24 -7.93
N TRP A 94 -0.58 -6.95 -7.01
CA TRP A 94 -0.01 -8.12 -6.32
C TRP A 94 -0.43 -9.48 -6.91
N ARG A 95 -1.15 -9.48 -8.05
CA ARG A 95 -1.55 -10.72 -8.75
C ARG A 95 -0.53 -11.13 -9.82
N VAL A 96 0.14 -12.27 -9.64
CA VAL A 96 1.22 -12.76 -10.53
C VAL A 96 0.73 -13.04 -11.97
N ASP A 97 -0.54 -13.40 -12.16
CA ASP A 97 -1.16 -13.71 -13.45
C ASP A 97 -1.57 -12.47 -14.25
N HIS A 98 -0.61 -11.60 -14.59
CA HIS A 98 -0.68 -10.49 -15.57
C HIS A 98 -0.75 -9.06 -15.01
N ASN A 99 -1.04 -8.86 -13.72
CA ASN A 99 -1.14 -7.51 -13.16
C ASN A 99 0.07 -7.09 -12.33
N MET A 100 0.83 -8.07 -11.83
CA MET A 100 2.12 -7.81 -11.21
C MET A 100 3.14 -7.40 -12.27
N THR A 101 3.93 -6.37 -11.94
CA THR A 101 5.04 -5.93 -12.77
C THR A 101 5.94 -7.12 -13.10
N THR A 102 6.09 -7.39 -14.39
CA THR A 102 6.83 -8.55 -14.87
C THR A 102 8.21 -8.11 -15.33
N ILE A 103 9.26 -8.73 -14.82
CA ILE A 103 10.65 -8.47 -15.19
C ILE A 103 11.16 -9.66 -16.00
N ASN A 104 11.47 -9.41 -17.26
CA ASN A 104 11.88 -10.43 -18.22
C ASN A 104 13.23 -10.12 -18.89
N THR A 105 13.96 -9.13 -18.38
CA THR A 105 15.30 -8.76 -18.82
C THR A 105 16.29 -8.83 -17.66
N LEU A 106 17.51 -9.29 -17.93
CA LEU A 106 18.58 -9.40 -16.92
C LEU A 106 19.01 -8.04 -16.34
N ARG A 107 18.89 -6.99 -17.16
CA ARG A 107 19.30 -5.62 -16.87
C ARG A 107 18.15 -4.70 -17.25
N LEU A 108 18.09 -3.53 -16.61
CA LEU A 108 17.17 -2.50 -17.06
C LEU A 108 17.73 -1.88 -18.35
N THR A 109 17.02 -2.05 -19.46
CA THR A 109 17.41 -1.51 -20.79
C THR A 109 16.67 -0.22 -21.09
N GLU A 110 17.27 0.68 -21.87
CA GLU A 110 16.58 1.89 -22.35
C GLU A 110 15.29 1.56 -23.13
N PRO A 111 14.19 2.30 -22.91
CA PRO A 111 14.10 3.57 -22.18
C PRO A 111 13.92 3.46 -20.65
N GLY A 112 14.16 2.29 -20.04
CA GLY A 112 13.99 2.08 -18.60
C GLY A 112 12.52 1.93 -18.19
N VAL A 113 12.17 2.41 -17.00
CA VAL A 113 10.77 2.45 -16.55
C VAL A 113 10.05 3.60 -17.27
N ASP A 114 8.89 3.34 -17.90
CA ASP A 114 8.06 4.42 -18.48
C ASP A 114 7.75 5.46 -17.39
N ILE A 115 8.01 6.73 -17.68
CA ILE A 115 7.71 7.85 -16.78
C ILE A 115 6.27 7.81 -16.26
N ARG A 116 5.30 7.31 -17.05
CA ARG A 116 3.90 7.16 -16.61
C ARG A 116 3.71 6.09 -15.52
N CYS A 117 4.66 5.19 -15.38
CA CYS A 117 4.65 4.09 -14.40
C CYS A 117 5.57 4.37 -13.20
N LEU A 118 6.24 5.53 -13.12
CA LEU A 118 7.15 5.85 -12.01
C LEU A 118 6.46 5.78 -10.64
N SER A 119 5.22 6.27 -10.57
CA SER A 119 4.40 6.28 -9.35
C SER A 119 4.19 4.90 -8.72
N ASP A 120 4.30 3.82 -9.48
CA ASP A 120 4.18 2.46 -8.96
C ASP A 120 5.33 2.10 -8.01
N TYR A 121 6.54 2.60 -8.30
CA TYR A 121 7.77 2.30 -7.56
C TYR A 121 8.06 3.33 -6.48
N LEU A 122 7.72 4.59 -6.73
CA LEU A 122 7.90 5.67 -5.76
C LEU A 122 6.99 5.47 -4.54
N ASN A 123 7.43 6.00 -3.40
CA ASN A 123 6.77 5.87 -2.10
C ASN A 123 6.58 4.41 -1.63
N LYS A 124 7.46 3.51 -2.08
CA LYS A 124 7.56 2.13 -1.59
C LYS A 124 8.86 1.98 -0.83
N GLU A 125 8.83 1.28 0.30
CA GLU A 125 10.01 1.13 1.14
C GLU A 125 11.00 0.12 0.57
N VAL A 126 10.50 -0.95 -0.05
CA VAL A 126 11.32 -2.00 -0.65
C VAL A 126 10.69 -2.57 -1.93
N MET A 127 11.51 -3.23 -2.75
CA MET A 127 11.01 -4.16 -3.77
C MET A 127 10.73 -5.53 -3.15
N VAL A 128 9.70 -6.22 -3.65
CA VAL A 128 9.41 -7.62 -3.31
C VAL A 128 9.43 -8.45 -4.59
N TYR A 129 10.53 -9.16 -4.82
CA TYR A 129 10.73 -9.97 -6.01
C TYR A 129 10.22 -11.38 -5.81
N PHE A 130 9.31 -11.82 -6.67
CA PHE A 130 8.83 -13.19 -6.74
C PHE A 130 9.62 -13.92 -7.83
N GLU A 131 10.42 -14.92 -7.45
CA GLU A 131 11.19 -15.69 -8.43
C GLU A 131 10.28 -16.49 -9.37
N TYR A 132 10.78 -16.79 -10.56
CA TYR A 132 10.05 -17.55 -11.56
C TYR A 132 9.58 -18.90 -11.00
N LYS A 133 8.26 -19.13 -11.03
CA LYS A 133 7.60 -20.34 -10.50
C LYS A 133 7.87 -20.59 -8.99
N SER A 134 8.21 -19.56 -8.22
CA SER A 134 8.34 -19.68 -6.75
C SER A 134 6.99 -19.90 -6.07
N VAL A 135 5.97 -19.17 -6.53
CA VAL A 135 4.60 -19.19 -5.99
C VAL A 135 3.61 -19.01 -7.14
N ASP A 136 2.36 -19.42 -6.93
CA ASP A 136 1.25 -19.11 -7.84
C ASP A 136 0.53 -17.80 -7.47
N THR A 137 -0.50 -17.44 -8.23
CA THR A 137 -1.34 -16.25 -7.98
C THR A 137 -2.01 -16.27 -6.61
N PHE A 138 -2.46 -17.43 -6.15
CA PHE A 138 -3.17 -17.54 -4.88
C PHE A 138 -2.21 -17.32 -3.70
N GLU A 139 -1.03 -17.90 -3.78
CA GLU A 139 0.06 -17.76 -2.83
C GLU A 139 0.63 -16.33 -2.79
N SER A 140 0.88 -15.71 -3.94
CA SER A 140 1.35 -14.31 -3.99
C SER A 140 0.37 -13.34 -3.34
N GLN A 141 -0.93 -13.57 -3.56
CA GLN A 141 -1.99 -12.79 -2.94
C GLN A 141 -2.08 -13.02 -1.42
N LYS A 142 -1.83 -14.24 -0.93
CA LYS A 142 -1.75 -14.54 0.52
C LYS A 142 -0.61 -13.77 1.17
N ILE A 143 0.58 -13.79 0.56
CA ILE A 143 1.75 -13.04 1.02
C ILE A 143 1.45 -11.53 1.04
N ALA A 144 0.85 -11.00 -0.02
CA ALA A 144 0.46 -9.58 -0.10
C ALA A 144 -0.47 -9.16 1.04
N ARG A 145 -1.51 -9.97 1.34
CA ARG A 145 -2.45 -9.70 2.44
C ARG A 145 -1.77 -9.76 3.79
N TYR A 146 -0.81 -10.66 3.96
CA TYR A 146 -0.03 -10.76 5.20
C TYR A 146 0.82 -9.51 5.42
N ILE A 147 1.59 -9.10 4.41
CA ILE A 147 2.39 -7.86 4.45
C ILE A 147 1.49 -6.66 4.74
N TYR A 148 0.35 -6.54 4.05
CA TYR A 148 -0.61 -5.47 4.26
C TYR A 148 -1.13 -5.39 5.69
N ARG A 149 -1.51 -6.55 6.25
CA ARG A 149 -2.00 -6.65 7.64
C ARG A 149 -0.93 -6.25 8.63
N GLU A 150 0.29 -6.78 8.49
CA GLU A 150 1.39 -6.46 9.41
C GLU A 150 1.79 -4.98 9.28
N TRP A 151 1.85 -4.44 8.07
CA TRP A 151 2.11 -3.01 7.84
C TRP A 151 1.03 -2.12 8.46
N LEU A 152 -0.25 -2.46 8.31
CA LEU A 152 -1.34 -1.76 9.00
C LEU A 152 -1.16 -1.77 10.52
N ARG A 153 -0.82 -2.92 11.11
CA ARG A 153 -0.61 -3.05 12.56
C ARG A 153 0.55 -2.20 13.06
N LEU A 154 1.64 -2.11 12.30
CA LEU A 154 2.79 -1.27 12.63
C LEU A 154 2.46 0.24 12.64
N HIS A 155 1.41 0.63 11.92
CA HIS A 155 0.88 1.99 11.90
C HIS A 155 -0.36 2.19 12.79
N ASP A 156 -0.66 1.25 13.70
CA ASP A 156 -1.86 1.28 14.54
C ASP A 156 -3.17 1.49 13.73
N GLY A 157 -3.21 0.91 12.52
CA GLY A 157 -4.34 1.03 11.60
C GLY A 157 -4.43 2.35 10.82
N ARG A 158 -3.45 3.24 10.96
CA ARG A 158 -3.44 4.58 10.33
C ARG A 158 -2.21 4.83 9.46
N PRO A 159 -1.89 3.98 8.47
CA PRO A 159 -0.76 4.25 7.59
C PRO A 159 -1.09 5.37 6.59
N PHE A 160 -0.05 5.97 6.03
CA PHE A 160 -0.19 6.94 4.95
C PHE A 160 -0.38 6.22 3.63
N PHE A 161 -1.58 6.31 3.06
CA PHE A 161 -1.90 5.76 1.74
C PHE A 161 -1.67 6.74 0.61
N GLN A 162 -1.45 8.02 0.93
CA GLN A 162 -1.36 9.09 -0.04
C GLN A 162 -0.25 8.82 -1.06
N ARG A 163 -0.49 9.19 -2.32
CA ARG A 163 0.48 9.08 -3.42
C ARG A 163 1.05 7.65 -3.54
N GLY A 164 0.18 6.66 -3.34
CA GLY A 164 0.50 5.25 -3.43
C GLY A 164 1.42 4.73 -2.32
N GLY A 165 1.54 5.42 -1.19
CA GLY A 165 2.35 4.98 -0.05
C GLY A 165 2.00 3.55 0.38
N PHE A 166 3.00 2.65 0.35
CA PHE A 166 2.83 1.27 0.80
C PHE A 166 4.19 0.60 1.13
N PHE A 167 4.16 -0.48 1.89
CA PHE A 167 5.34 -1.23 2.31
C PHE A 167 6.28 -1.63 1.17
N GLY A 168 5.77 -2.14 0.05
CA GLY A 168 6.65 -2.55 -1.05
C GLY A 168 5.99 -2.65 -2.41
N LYS A 169 6.81 -2.64 -3.47
CA LYS A 169 6.37 -2.89 -4.85
C LYS A 169 6.65 -4.35 -5.21
N PRO A 170 5.62 -5.16 -5.51
CA PRO A 170 5.84 -6.53 -5.98
C PRO A 170 6.30 -6.52 -7.43
N ALA A 171 7.19 -7.46 -7.77
CA ALA A 171 7.55 -7.76 -9.14
C ALA A 171 7.78 -9.26 -9.35
N TYR A 172 7.30 -9.78 -10.48
CA TYR A 172 7.45 -11.18 -10.85
C TYR A 172 8.62 -11.34 -11.84
N LEU A 173 9.59 -12.16 -11.48
CA LEU A 173 10.73 -12.49 -12.33
C LEU A 173 10.32 -13.61 -13.30
N GLN A 174 10.48 -13.37 -14.61
CA GLN A 174 10.32 -14.41 -15.62
C GLN A 174 11.61 -15.23 -15.79
N GLU A 175 11.49 -16.34 -16.53
CA GLU A 175 12.61 -17.21 -16.88
C GLU A 175 13.77 -16.48 -17.57
N THR A 176 13.49 -15.41 -18.33
CA THR A 176 14.50 -14.58 -19.01
C THR A 176 14.94 -13.37 -18.18
N GLY A 177 14.32 -13.12 -17.03
CA GLY A 177 14.70 -12.08 -16.07
C GLY A 177 15.93 -12.47 -15.24
N PRO A 178 16.34 -11.63 -14.27
CA PRO A 178 17.50 -11.90 -13.42
C PRO A 178 17.36 -13.24 -12.71
N GLN A 179 18.35 -14.11 -12.91
CA GLN A 179 18.45 -15.40 -12.26
C GLN A 179 19.50 -15.32 -11.16
N GLY A 180 19.06 -15.50 -9.93
CA GLY A 180 19.92 -15.48 -8.75
C GLY A 180 20.22 -14.08 -8.19
N LEU A 181 20.88 -14.07 -7.04
CA LEU A 181 21.03 -12.89 -6.18
C LEU A 181 21.95 -11.82 -6.75
N GLU A 182 23.04 -12.21 -7.42
CA GLU A 182 23.98 -11.27 -8.05
C GLU A 182 23.29 -10.49 -9.19
N GLN A 183 22.64 -11.21 -10.10
CA GLN A 183 21.92 -10.59 -11.23
C GLN A 183 20.77 -9.72 -10.73
N LEU A 184 20.05 -10.18 -9.70
CA LEU A 184 18.96 -9.42 -9.11
C LEU A 184 19.45 -8.14 -8.42
N SER A 185 20.56 -8.20 -7.69
CA SER A 185 21.19 -7.02 -7.09
C SER A 185 21.58 -6.01 -8.15
N ALA A 186 22.16 -6.49 -9.26
CA ALA A 186 22.57 -5.65 -10.37
C ALA A 186 21.38 -4.99 -11.06
N PHE A 187 20.30 -5.73 -11.32
CA PHE A 187 19.05 -5.18 -11.86
C PHE A 187 18.42 -4.15 -10.92
N HIS A 188 18.37 -4.45 -9.61
CA HIS A 188 17.78 -3.56 -8.61
C HIS A 188 18.56 -2.25 -8.48
N HIS A 189 19.88 -2.31 -8.64
CA HIS A 189 20.72 -1.12 -8.74
C HIS A 189 20.37 -0.27 -9.98
N ASP A 190 20.27 -0.89 -11.15
CA ASP A 190 19.89 -0.19 -12.40
C ASP A 190 18.49 0.46 -12.26
N LEU A 191 17.54 -0.24 -11.65
CA LEU A 191 16.20 0.28 -11.32
C LEU A 191 16.29 1.49 -10.40
N SER A 192 17.05 1.41 -9.31
CA SER A 192 17.20 2.50 -8.34
C SER A 192 17.85 3.74 -8.97
N GLN A 193 18.83 3.54 -9.85
CA GLN A 193 19.44 4.62 -10.63
C GLN A 193 18.44 5.27 -11.59
N ASN A 194 17.67 4.46 -12.32
CA ASN A 194 16.66 4.96 -13.25
C ASN A 194 15.58 5.78 -12.52
N LEU A 195 15.04 5.26 -11.41
CA LEU A 195 14.07 5.98 -10.59
C LEU A 195 14.64 7.28 -10.01
N SER A 196 15.90 7.25 -9.56
CA SER A 196 16.56 8.46 -9.04
C SER A 196 16.76 9.51 -10.13
N THR A 197 17.09 9.10 -11.34
CA THR A 197 17.28 9.98 -12.50
C THR A 197 15.97 10.67 -12.87
N HIS A 198 14.88 9.91 -12.94
CA HIS A 198 13.58 10.41 -13.37
C HIS A 198 12.76 11.06 -12.25
N ALA A 199 13.23 11.04 -10.99
CA ALA A 199 12.53 11.69 -9.87
C ALA A 199 12.43 13.23 -10.01
N GLU A 200 13.34 13.83 -10.79
CA GLU A 200 13.35 15.27 -11.05
C GLU A 200 12.65 15.64 -12.38
N ASP A 201 12.16 14.66 -13.13
CA ASP A 201 11.43 14.93 -14.37
C ASP A 201 10.13 15.69 -14.10
N LEU A 202 9.87 16.71 -14.92
CA LEU A 202 8.69 17.56 -14.81
C LEU A 202 7.44 16.83 -15.29
N VAL A 203 6.45 16.76 -14.41
CA VAL A 203 5.14 16.19 -14.68
C VAL A 203 4.02 17.17 -14.35
N GLU A 204 2.98 17.09 -15.17
CA GLU A 204 1.75 17.83 -14.97
C GLU A 204 0.63 16.82 -14.67
N PHE A 205 0.12 16.84 -13.44
CA PHE A 205 -1.07 16.08 -13.09
C PHE A 205 -2.32 16.84 -13.48
N LYS A 206 -3.04 16.32 -14.49
CA LYS A 206 -4.33 16.87 -14.91
C LYS A 206 -5.43 16.44 -13.93
N PRO A 207 -6.38 17.33 -13.59
CA PRO A 207 -7.49 16.99 -12.69
C PRO A 207 -8.20 15.71 -13.12
N TRP A 208 -8.54 14.86 -12.16
CA TRP A 208 -9.31 13.64 -12.41
C TRP A 208 -10.68 14.00 -13.00
N ARG A 209 -10.98 13.49 -14.21
CA ARG A 209 -12.35 13.56 -14.75
C ARG A 209 -13.22 12.63 -13.94
N ASN A 210 -14.26 13.17 -13.29
CA ASN A 210 -15.36 12.36 -12.77
C ASN A 210 -16.06 11.63 -13.93
N PHE A 211 -15.55 10.47 -14.31
CA PHE A 211 -16.20 9.56 -15.26
C PHE A 211 -17.51 8.97 -14.72
N SER A 212 -17.92 9.35 -13.49
CA SER A 212 -19.24 9.05 -12.93
C SER A 212 -20.34 10.01 -13.39
N SER A 213 -20.06 10.94 -14.31
CA SER A 213 -21.13 11.61 -15.05
C SER A 213 -21.94 10.53 -15.80
N LYS A 214 -23.23 10.44 -15.47
CA LYS A 214 -24.23 9.55 -16.09
C LYS A 214 -24.44 9.79 -17.60
N TYR A 215 -23.59 10.59 -18.27
CA TYR A 215 -23.76 11.02 -19.64
C TYR A 215 -22.45 10.90 -20.45
N PRO A 216 -22.28 9.83 -21.24
CA PRO A 216 -21.20 9.77 -22.22
C PRO A 216 -21.52 10.74 -23.37
N GLY A 217 -20.83 11.88 -23.45
CA GLY A 217 -20.96 12.80 -24.60
C GLY A 217 -20.73 14.29 -24.34
N GLU A 218 -20.56 14.74 -23.10
CA GLU A 218 -20.26 16.15 -22.85
C GLU A 218 -18.78 16.47 -23.14
N GLU A 219 -18.55 17.44 -24.02
CA GLU A 219 -17.21 18.00 -24.25
C GLU A 219 -16.69 18.62 -22.94
N PRO A 220 -15.39 18.44 -22.62
CA PRO A 220 -14.81 19.01 -21.42
C PRO A 220 -14.99 20.53 -21.37
N PRO A 221 -15.17 21.13 -20.18
CA PRO A 221 -15.18 22.58 -20.03
C PRO A 221 -13.94 23.17 -20.70
N LYS A 222 -14.13 24.21 -21.53
CA LYS A 222 -13.04 24.86 -22.27
C LYS A 222 -11.99 25.55 -21.38
N ASP A 223 -12.30 25.68 -20.09
CA ASP A 223 -11.50 26.35 -19.07
C ASP A 223 -10.96 25.36 -18.01
N GLU A 224 -10.49 24.18 -18.41
CA GLU A 224 -9.73 23.30 -17.52
C GLU A 224 -8.47 24.06 -17.04
N VAL A 225 -8.41 24.36 -15.74
CA VAL A 225 -7.23 24.96 -15.12
C VAL A 225 -6.06 24.00 -15.32
N PRO A 226 -4.94 24.43 -15.94
CA PRO A 226 -3.78 23.57 -16.15
C PRO A 226 -3.28 22.97 -14.83
N GLY A 227 -2.80 21.74 -14.90
CA GLY A 227 -2.18 21.11 -13.73
C GLY A 227 -0.91 21.88 -13.34
N LYS A 228 -0.52 21.77 -12.07
CA LYS A 228 0.76 22.35 -11.64
C LYS A 228 1.90 21.51 -12.22
N ILE A 229 2.78 22.14 -13.00
CA ILE A 229 3.98 21.50 -13.54
C ILE A 229 5.05 21.53 -12.45
N GLN A 230 5.44 20.36 -11.97
CA GLN A 230 6.45 20.18 -10.92
C GLN A 230 7.20 18.87 -11.15
N SER A 231 8.34 18.67 -10.47
CA SER A 231 8.97 17.35 -10.49
C SER A 231 8.11 16.31 -9.75
N TRP A 232 8.37 15.03 -10.00
CA TRP A 232 7.77 13.94 -9.22
C TRP A 232 7.96 14.15 -7.71
N ARG A 233 9.19 14.53 -7.31
CA ARG A 233 9.53 14.81 -5.90
C ARG A 233 8.70 15.94 -5.32
N GLU A 234 8.55 17.04 -6.04
CA GLU A 234 7.75 18.18 -5.61
C GLU A 234 6.25 17.85 -5.47
N HIS A 235 5.73 16.92 -6.29
CA HIS A 235 4.40 16.34 -6.14
C HIS A 235 4.30 15.31 -5.00
N GLY A 236 5.39 15.07 -4.26
CA GLY A 236 5.43 14.17 -3.11
C GLY A 236 5.70 12.70 -3.46
N TYR A 237 6.09 12.40 -4.70
CA TYR A 237 6.54 11.07 -5.12
C TYR A 237 8.06 11.00 -5.08
N ALA A 238 8.62 10.20 -4.17
CA ALA A 238 10.06 10.04 -4.09
C ALA A 238 10.43 8.59 -3.81
N MET A 239 11.64 8.20 -4.19
CA MET A 239 12.20 6.92 -3.79
C MET A 239 12.40 6.94 -2.28
N CYS A 240 11.80 5.98 -1.56
CA CYS A 240 11.96 5.91 -0.12
C CYS A 240 13.39 5.56 0.29
N HIS A 241 13.70 5.82 1.56
CA HIS A 241 15.05 5.77 2.07
C HIS A 241 15.65 4.35 2.01
N LEU A 242 14.85 3.30 2.27
CA LEU A 242 15.36 1.92 2.22
C LEU A 242 15.36 1.30 0.83
N PHE A 243 14.68 1.93 -0.15
CA PHE A 243 14.34 1.28 -1.42
C PHE A 243 15.55 0.78 -2.18
N ARG A 244 16.66 1.53 -2.16
CA ARG A 244 17.90 1.18 -2.88
C ARG A 244 18.84 0.26 -2.09
N SER A 245 18.66 0.19 -0.78
CA SER A 245 19.58 -0.48 0.16
C SER A 245 19.17 -1.92 0.44
N LEU A 246 17.87 -2.22 0.30
CA LEU A 246 17.28 -3.46 0.76
C LEU A 246 16.11 -3.88 -0.11
N TYR A 247 16.03 -5.17 -0.41
CA TYR A 247 14.86 -5.76 -1.05
C TYR A 247 14.53 -7.14 -0.49
N LEU A 248 13.31 -7.60 -0.76
CA LEU A 248 12.82 -8.93 -0.40
C LEU A 248 12.81 -9.85 -1.61
N VAL A 249 13.12 -11.13 -1.38
CA VAL A 249 12.94 -12.20 -2.38
C VAL A 249 12.04 -13.28 -1.82
N VAL A 250 10.98 -13.57 -2.57
CA VAL A 250 10.11 -14.73 -2.44
C VAL A 250 10.63 -15.79 -3.42
N ASP A 251 11.41 -16.74 -2.91
CA ASP A 251 11.93 -17.89 -3.64
C ASP A 251 11.12 -19.16 -3.40
N LYS A 252 11.55 -20.27 -4.01
CA LYS A 252 10.88 -21.58 -3.92
C LYS A 252 10.82 -22.17 -2.50
N GLN A 253 11.61 -21.65 -1.55
CA GLN A 253 11.61 -22.09 -0.15
C GLN A 253 10.74 -21.18 0.74
N SER A 254 10.13 -20.15 0.17
CA SER A 254 9.38 -19.16 0.94
C SER A 254 8.16 -19.75 1.62
N LEU A 255 7.46 -20.65 0.94
CA LEU A 255 6.33 -21.35 1.52
C LEU A 255 6.74 -22.77 1.86
N PRO A 256 6.38 -23.26 3.06
CA PRO A 256 6.60 -24.65 3.41
C PRO A 256 5.82 -25.55 2.44
N GLU A 257 6.36 -26.72 2.10
CA GLU A 257 5.66 -27.75 1.32
C GLU A 257 4.46 -28.28 2.13
N ILE A 258 3.34 -27.55 2.12
CA ILE A 258 2.20 -27.88 2.96
C ILE A 258 1.04 -28.47 2.15
N THR A 259 0.78 -29.74 2.44
CA THR A 259 -0.41 -30.52 2.10
C THR A 259 -1.52 -30.30 3.13
N VAL A 260 -1.96 -29.05 3.36
CA VAL A 260 -3.15 -28.82 4.20
C VAL A 260 -4.38 -28.94 3.31
N GLN A 261 -5.10 -30.05 3.48
CA GLN A 261 -6.45 -30.17 2.93
C GLN A 261 -7.34 -29.14 3.61
N TYR A 262 -7.78 -28.13 2.85
CA TYR A 262 -8.78 -27.17 3.30
C TYR A 262 -10.09 -27.91 3.64
N HIS A 263 -10.35 -28.09 4.93
CA HIS A 263 -11.64 -28.59 5.39
C HIS A 263 -12.60 -27.40 5.53
N ASN A 264 -13.76 -27.46 4.87
CA ASN A 264 -14.84 -26.49 5.10
C ASN A 264 -15.71 -27.03 6.24
N PRO A 265 -15.60 -26.51 7.47
CA PRO A 265 -16.29 -27.08 8.61
C PRO A 265 -17.81 -26.99 8.40
N ARG A 266 -18.48 -28.14 8.35
CA ARG A 266 -19.94 -28.20 8.20
C ARG A 266 -20.58 -27.84 9.54
N GLY A 267 -21.56 -26.92 9.52
CA GLY A 267 -22.36 -26.57 10.69
C GLY A 267 -21.91 -25.32 11.46
N LEU A 268 -20.69 -24.83 11.25
CA LEU A 268 -20.27 -23.52 11.77
C LEU A 268 -20.88 -22.39 10.93
N LYS A 269 -21.28 -21.30 11.59
CA LYS A 269 -21.83 -20.08 10.97
C LYS A 269 -21.17 -18.85 11.57
N GLY A 270 -21.25 -17.72 10.87
CA GLY A 270 -20.74 -16.43 11.35
C GLY A 270 -19.27 -16.48 11.78
N TYR A 271 -18.98 -15.91 12.95
CA TYR A 271 -17.65 -15.80 13.55
C TYR A 271 -16.88 -17.11 13.61
N ASP A 272 -17.45 -18.17 14.20
CA ASP A 272 -16.74 -19.43 14.43
C ASP A 272 -16.24 -20.02 13.12
N ARG A 273 -17.03 -19.89 12.05
CA ARG A 273 -16.64 -20.34 10.72
C ARG A 273 -15.50 -19.50 10.15
N ILE A 274 -15.57 -18.18 10.25
CA ILE A 274 -14.51 -17.28 9.74
C ILE A 274 -13.21 -17.58 10.47
N HIS A 275 -13.26 -17.66 11.81
CA HIS A 275 -12.08 -17.89 12.64
C HIS A 275 -11.42 -19.24 12.36
N ASP A 276 -12.21 -20.32 12.26
CA ASP A 276 -11.67 -21.65 11.91
C ASP A 276 -11.05 -21.70 10.51
N MET A 277 -11.58 -20.89 9.58
CA MET A 277 -11.10 -20.83 8.21
C MET A 277 -9.84 -19.96 8.04
N GLU A 278 -9.61 -18.97 8.90
CA GLU A 278 -8.45 -18.07 8.86
C GLU A 278 -7.23 -18.67 9.58
N ARG A 279 -7.42 -19.39 10.70
CA ARG A 279 -6.32 -20.00 11.49
C ARG A 279 -5.33 -20.82 10.66
N PRO A 280 -5.74 -21.69 9.71
CA PRO A 280 -4.81 -22.47 8.92
C PRO A 280 -3.94 -21.58 8.03
N VAL A 281 -4.54 -20.58 7.40
CA VAL A 281 -3.87 -19.62 6.52
C VAL A 281 -2.87 -18.77 7.32
N GLU A 282 -3.26 -18.35 8.53
CA GLU A 282 -2.36 -17.63 9.43
C GLU A 282 -1.16 -18.48 9.87
N ARG A 283 -1.38 -19.76 10.22
CA ARG A 283 -0.28 -20.67 10.59
C ARG A 283 0.68 -20.93 9.42
N GLU A 284 0.13 -21.08 8.22
CA GLU A 284 0.91 -21.25 6.99
C GLU A 284 1.78 -20.00 6.73
N LEU A 285 1.19 -18.80 6.75
CA LEU A 285 1.91 -17.56 6.47
C LEU A 285 2.85 -17.14 7.62
N ALA A 286 2.59 -17.55 8.85
CA ALA A 286 3.52 -17.38 9.96
C ALA A 286 4.81 -18.20 9.78
N GLN A 287 4.76 -19.27 8.98
CA GLN A 287 5.92 -20.08 8.59
C GLN A 287 6.49 -19.67 7.23
N CYS A 288 5.87 -18.71 6.54
CA CYS A 288 6.39 -18.17 5.30
C CYS A 288 7.74 -17.50 5.60
N THR A 289 8.79 -17.96 4.94
CA THR A 289 10.10 -17.31 4.98
C THR A 289 10.32 -16.46 3.74
N VAL A 290 11.21 -15.48 3.83
CA VAL A 290 11.68 -14.66 2.71
C VAL A 290 13.16 -14.38 2.89
N LEU A 291 13.82 -14.00 1.81
CA LEU A 291 15.18 -13.48 1.88
C LEU A 291 15.13 -11.95 2.00
N LEU A 292 15.83 -11.43 3.00
CA LEU A 292 16.24 -10.03 3.06
C LEU A 292 17.62 -9.93 2.41
N VAL A 293 17.76 -9.05 1.40
CA VAL A 293 19.01 -8.89 0.66
C VAL A 293 19.45 -7.43 0.72
N LYS A 294 20.64 -7.20 1.29
CA LYS A 294 21.27 -5.87 1.31
C LYS A 294 22.03 -5.65 0.00
N THR A 295 21.92 -4.46 -0.56
CA THR A 295 22.56 -4.12 -1.85
C THR A 295 23.97 -3.59 -1.66
N GLY A 296 24.28 -3.07 -0.47
CA GLY A 296 25.51 -2.34 -0.17
C GLY A 296 25.46 -0.86 -0.53
N ASP A 297 24.37 -0.38 -1.15
CA ASP A 297 24.11 1.04 -1.38
C ASP A 297 23.45 1.65 -0.14
N ASP A 298 24.25 1.90 0.90
CA ASP A 298 23.81 2.39 2.21
C ASP A 298 24.27 3.83 2.49
N ALA A 299 24.87 4.52 1.50
CA ALA A 299 25.56 5.80 1.71
C ALA A 299 24.64 6.94 2.18
N HIS A 300 23.34 6.84 1.91
CA HIS A 300 22.33 7.80 2.34
C HIS A 300 21.71 7.47 3.70
N LEU A 301 21.91 6.27 4.23
CA LEU A 301 21.37 5.84 5.52
C LEU A 301 22.19 6.40 6.69
N SER A 302 21.55 6.50 7.86
CA SER A 302 22.21 6.89 9.12
C SER A 302 23.35 5.95 9.51
N SER A 303 23.25 4.69 9.12
CA SER A 303 24.29 3.67 9.26
C SER A 303 24.05 2.51 8.30
N PRO A 304 25.09 1.77 7.88
CA PRO A 304 24.94 0.57 7.08
C PRO A 304 23.98 -0.46 7.69
N ILE A 305 23.26 -1.20 6.84
CA ILE A 305 22.33 -2.23 7.28
C ILE A 305 23.12 -3.44 7.82
N SER A 306 22.86 -3.83 9.06
CA SER A 306 23.39 -5.04 9.67
C SER A 306 22.29 -6.05 9.97
N PHE A 307 22.50 -7.30 9.55
CA PHE A 307 21.65 -8.43 9.92
C PHE A 307 22.07 -9.09 11.23
N HIS A 308 23.15 -8.63 11.87
CA HIS A 308 23.64 -9.17 13.14
C HIS A 308 22.55 -9.33 14.21
N PRO A 309 21.64 -8.35 14.44
CA PRO A 309 20.57 -8.51 15.43
C PRO A 309 19.63 -9.69 15.15
N LEU A 310 19.43 -10.06 13.89
CA LEU A 310 18.60 -11.20 13.50
C LEU A 310 19.28 -12.53 13.84
N PHE A 311 20.61 -12.58 13.73
CA PHE A 311 21.41 -13.75 14.14
C PHE A 311 21.49 -13.88 15.66
N GLU A 312 21.76 -12.79 16.38
CA GLU A 312 21.83 -12.80 17.85
C GLU A 312 20.50 -13.24 18.49
N ALA A 313 19.38 -12.80 17.91
CA ALA A 313 18.05 -13.17 18.37
C ALA A 313 17.62 -14.60 17.94
N GLY A 314 18.43 -15.31 17.15
CA GLY A 314 18.08 -16.63 16.61
C GLY A 314 16.90 -16.61 15.64
N LEU A 315 16.64 -15.46 15.00
CA LEU A 315 15.55 -15.28 14.03
C LEU A 315 15.99 -15.58 12.59
N ALA A 316 17.30 -15.50 12.33
CA ALA A 316 17.90 -15.87 11.06
C ALA A 316 17.94 -17.38 10.85
N SER A 317 17.48 -17.83 9.69
CA SER A 317 17.52 -19.21 9.21
C SER A 317 18.55 -19.37 8.09
N ASN A 318 18.90 -20.62 7.76
CA ASN A 318 19.81 -20.88 6.65
C ASN A 318 19.20 -20.40 5.31
N VAL A 319 19.97 -19.66 4.53
CA VAL A 319 19.57 -19.15 3.21
C VAL A 319 19.31 -20.32 2.24
N ASN A 320 20.10 -21.40 2.32
CA ASN A 320 19.99 -22.63 1.52
C ASN A 320 19.90 -22.35 0.00
N ARG A 321 20.83 -21.57 -0.54
CA ARG A 321 20.87 -21.23 -1.97
C ARG A 321 22.23 -21.55 -2.57
N ASP A 322 22.22 -22.14 -3.76
CA ASP A 322 23.43 -22.53 -4.48
C ASP A 322 24.20 -21.31 -5.03
N ASP A 323 23.50 -20.20 -5.28
CA ASP A 323 24.05 -18.93 -5.75
C ASP A 323 24.47 -17.99 -4.60
N TYR A 324 24.55 -18.51 -3.37
CA TYR A 324 24.97 -17.75 -2.20
C TYR A 324 26.00 -18.51 -1.36
N SER A 325 27.20 -17.95 -1.24
CA SER A 325 28.30 -18.57 -0.50
C SER A 325 28.41 -18.13 0.97
N GLY A 326 27.52 -17.26 1.46
CA GLY A 326 27.56 -16.74 2.83
C GLY A 326 28.64 -15.70 3.10
N GLY A 327 28.40 -14.83 4.08
CA GLY A 327 29.41 -13.98 4.71
C GLY A 327 29.63 -14.38 6.17
N SER A 328 30.54 -13.71 6.87
CA SER A 328 30.64 -13.86 8.33
C SER A 328 29.94 -12.70 9.03
N GLY A 329 28.93 -12.97 9.85
CA GLY A 329 28.27 -11.97 10.71
C GLY A 329 27.87 -10.68 9.96
N ASP A 330 28.64 -9.60 10.15
CA ASP A 330 28.41 -8.29 9.53
C ASP A 330 28.64 -8.26 8.01
N GLU A 331 29.38 -9.22 7.46
CA GLU A 331 29.58 -9.38 6.00
C GLU A 331 28.41 -10.10 5.33
N GLU A 332 27.45 -10.62 6.10
CA GLU A 332 26.28 -11.32 5.55
C GLU A 332 25.45 -10.36 4.69
N THR A 333 25.32 -10.66 3.40
CA THR A 333 24.53 -9.83 2.46
C THR A 333 23.10 -10.32 2.29
N VAL A 334 22.81 -11.55 2.70
CA VAL A 334 21.49 -12.17 2.58
C VAL A 334 21.15 -12.92 3.86
N VAL A 335 19.93 -12.72 4.37
CA VAL A 335 19.43 -13.50 5.51
C VAL A 335 18.03 -14.04 5.21
N ARG A 336 17.78 -15.30 5.58
CA ARG A 336 16.42 -15.87 5.53
C ARG A 336 15.74 -15.66 6.87
N VAL A 337 14.53 -15.11 6.86
CA VAL A 337 13.71 -14.92 8.06
C VAL A 337 12.23 -15.17 7.77
N ASN A 338 11.42 -15.35 8.80
CA ASN A 338 9.96 -15.36 8.63
C ASN A 338 9.46 -14.00 8.12
N LEU A 339 8.40 -14.01 7.32
CA LEU A 339 7.84 -12.83 6.67
C LEU A 339 7.48 -11.71 7.64
N ASN A 340 6.91 -12.04 8.81
CA ASN A 340 6.60 -11.06 9.85
C ASN A 340 7.87 -10.42 10.43
N ILE A 341 8.96 -11.17 10.56
CA ILE A 341 10.24 -10.67 11.03
C ILE A 341 10.84 -9.73 9.99
N ALA A 342 10.77 -10.07 8.69
CA ALA A 342 11.22 -9.18 7.63
C ALA A 342 10.48 -7.83 7.63
N VAL A 343 9.14 -7.86 7.74
CA VAL A 343 8.32 -6.65 7.79
C VAL A 343 8.68 -5.78 9.00
N ARG A 344 8.85 -6.38 10.18
CA ARG A 344 9.25 -5.66 11.40
C ARG A 344 10.66 -5.11 11.32
N PHE A 345 11.61 -5.89 10.80
CA PHE A 345 12.99 -5.44 10.63
C PHE A 345 13.08 -4.21 9.72
N ILE A 346 12.37 -4.25 8.58
CA ILE A 346 12.28 -3.10 7.66
C ILE A 346 11.66 -1.89 8.37
N TRP A 347 10.60 -2.11 9.15
CA TRP A 347 9.97 -1.04 9.92
C TRP A 347 10.91 -0.40 10.96
N ASP A 348 11.64 -1.21 11.71
CA ASP A 348 12.58 -0.73 12.72
C ASP A 348 13.71 0.10 12.09
N LEU A 349 14.19 -0.31 10.91
CA LEU A 349 15.11 0.50 10.11
C LEU A 349 14.47 1.84 9.72
N LEU A 350 13.23 1.85 9.23
CA LEU A 350 12.54 3.10 8.87
C LEU A 350 12.38 4.05 10.06
N GLN A 351 12.06 3.54 11.24
CA GLN A 351 11.95 4.38 12.44
C GLN A 351 13.30 4.98 12.82
N LYS A 352 14.36 4.18 12.80
CA LYS A 352 15.72 4.66 13.05
C LYS A 352 16.14 5.76 12.06
N GLU A 353 15.83 5.60 10.78
CA GLU A 353 16.14 6.63 9.78
C GLU A 353 15.30 7.90 9.98
N LYS A 354 14.02 7.78 10.35
CA LYS A 354 13.19 8.95 10.71
C LYS A 354 13.72 9.69 11.94
N GLU A 355 14.21 8.98 12.95
CA GLU A 355 14.83 9.57 14.14
C GLU A 355 16.16 10.26 13.83
N SER A 356 16.88 9.79 12.81
CA SER A 356 18.20 10.28 12.44
C SER A 356 18.18 11.41 11.40
N ALA A 357 17.15 11.48 10.56
CA ALA A 357 17.05 12.44 9.46
C ALA A 357 15.80 13.34 9.59
N GLU A 358 16.03 14.62 9.88
CA GLU A 358 14.97 15.61 10.09
C GLU A 358 14.01 15.74 8.88
N GLU A 359 14.54 15.66 7.66
CA GLU A 359 13.73 15.70 6.43
C GLU A 359 12.69 14.57 6.38
N LEU A 360 13.06 13.36 6.80
CA LEU A 360 12.15 12.20 6.82
C LEU A 360 11.06 12.36 7.87
N MET A 361 11.42 12.90 9.04
CA MET A 361 10.46 13.22 10.10
C MET A 361 9.46 14.30 9.64
N GLN A 362 9.96 15.41 9.08
CA GLN A 362 9.10 16.49 8.56
C GLN A 362 8.17 15.99 7.45
N ARG A 363 8.66 15.11 6.56
CA ARG A 363 7.83 14.51 5.52
C ARG A 363 6.73 13.62 6.10
N ALA A 364 7.06 12.79 7.08
CA ALA A 364 6.07 11.94 7.76
C ALA A 364 4.99 12.78 8.46
N GLN A 365 5.39 13.84 9.17
CA GLN A 365 4.44 14.76 9.82
C GLN A 365 3.50 15.43 8.80
N LYS A 366 4.03 15.89 7.67
CA LYS A 366 3.21 16.49 6.61
C LYS A 366 2.17 15.52 6.05
N LEU A 367 2.52 14.24 5.89
CA LEU A 367 1.58 13.19 5.45
C LEU A 367 0.48 12.94 6.49
N GLU A 368 0.81 13.00 7.78
CA GLU A 368 -0.16 12.89 8.87
C GLU A 368 -1.12 14.08 8.90
N GLU A 369 -0.59 15.30 8.78
CA GLU A 369 -1.40 16.53 8.73
C GLU A 369 -2.36 16.54 7.53
N GLU A 370 -1.90 16.07 6.36
CA GLU A 370 -2.74 15.91 5.19
C GLU A 370 -3.82 14.84 5.40
N GLN A 371 -3.48 13.72 6.03
CA GLN A 371 -4.44 12.66 6.35
C GLN A 371 -5.53 13.15 7.31
N ASP A 372 -5.13 13.87 8.35
CA ASP A 372 -6.06 14.44 9.32
C ASP A 372 -6.92 15.53 8.66
N SER A 373 -6.37 16.31 7.72
CA SER A 373 -7.15 17.29 6.94
C SER A 373 -8.21 16.63 6.06
N LEU A 374 -7.86 15.51 5.40
CA LEU A 374 -8.82 14.71 4.62
C LEU A 374 -9.92 14.11 5.50
N PHE A 375 -9.57 13.62 6.69
CA PHE A 375 -10.54 13.16 7.66
C PHE A 375 -11.48 14.28 8.10
N GLN A 376 -10.97 15.49 8.39
CA GLN A 376 -11.83 16.62 8.77
C GLN A 376 -12.79 17.01 7.65
N ALA A 377 -12.33 17.09 6.41
CA ALA A 377 -13.20 17.39 5.26
C ALA A 377 -14.30 16.33 5.09
N TRP A 378 -13.95 15.04 5.15
CA TRP A 378 -14.93 13.95 5.10
C TRP A 378 -15.94 14.03 6.26
N LEU A 379 -15.46 14.33 7.47
CA LEU A 379 -16.29 14.45 8.66
C LEU A 379 -17.31 15.59 8.53
N GLU A 380 -16.88 16.76 8.05
CA GLU A 380 -17.76 17.90 7.78
C GLU A 380 -18.87 17.53 6.79
N GLU A 381 -18.54 16.81 5.71
CA GLU A 381 -19.52 16.33 4.74
C GLU A 381 -20.50 15.32 5.33
N VAL A 382 -20.02 14.39 6.16
CA VAL A 382 -20.87 13.42 6.87
C VAL A 382 -21.86 14.14 7.79
N PHE A 383 -21.40 15.13 8.56
CA PHE A 383 -22.29 15.94 9.41
C PHE A 383 -23.28 16.76 8.59
N ALA A 384 -22.83 17.42 7.53
CA ALA A 384 -23.70 18.21 6.66
C ALA A 384 -24.83 17.35 6.07
N HIS A 385 -24.49 16.19 5.52
CA HIS A 385 -25.46 15.26 4.98
C HIS A 385 -26.38 14.69 6.06
N SER A 386 -25.85 14.35 7.24
CA SER A 386 -26.65 13.84 8.36
C SER A 386 -27.61 14.88 8.92
N ASN A 387 -27.29 16.16 8.86
CA ASN A 387 -28.22 17.24 9.19
C ASN A 387 -29.36 17.36 8.15
N GLN A 388 -29.09 16.99 6.90
CA GLN A 388 -30.08 16.99 5.81
C GLN A 388 -31.02 15.78 5.87
N VAL A 389 -30.48 14.57 6.02
CA VAL A 389 -31.27 13.32 5.94
C VAL A 389 -31.66 12.76 7.31
N GLY A 390 -31.03 13.23 8.40
CA GLY A 390 -31.16 12.69 9.75
C GLY A 390 -30.03 11.73 10.11
N MET A 391 -29.59 11.74 11.38
CA MET A 391 -28.45 10.95 11.86
C MET A 391 -28.58 9.44 11.64
N ASP A 392 -29.79 8.88 11.81
CA ASP A 392 -30.04 7.45 11.58
C ASP A 392 -30.16 7.06 10.10
N ASN A 393 -30.30 8.05 9.21
CA ASN A 393 -30.43 7.81 7.78
C ASN A 393 -29.08 7.93 7.06
N ASN A 394 -28.06 8.54 7.67
CA ASN A 394 -26.70 8.45 7.18
C ASN A 394 -25.99 7.22 7.77
N PHE A 395 -25.44 6.34 6.92
CA PHE A 395 -24.82 5.08 7.33
C PHE A 395 -23.68 5.27 8.35
N HIS A 396 -22.80 6.25 8.10
CA HIS A 396 -21.63 6.47 8.95
C HIS A 396 -22.02 6.98 10.34
N MET A 397 -22.94 7.95 10.41
CA MET A 397 -23.47 8.44 11.69
C MET A 397 -24.28 7.37 12.42
N TRP A 398 -25.10 6.61 11.70
CA TRP A 398 -25.87 5.49 12.24
C TRP A 398 -24.95 4.45 12.90
N LEU A 399 -23.86 4.08 12.21
CA LEU A 399 -22.87 3.11 12.68
C LEU A 399 -22.07 3.67 13.86
N ALA A 400 -21.52 4.87 13.73
CA ALA A 400 -20.68 5.51 14.76
C ALA A 400 -21.43 5.67 16.09
N SER A 401 -22.69 6.10 16.03
CA SER A 401 -23.53 6.27 17.22
C SER A 401 -23.68 4.96 17.99
N ARG A 402 -23.95 3.86 17.29
CA ARG A 402 -24.19 2.54 17.90
C ARG A 402 -22.90 1.89 18.41
N ARG A 403 -21.80 2.09 17.69
CA ARG A 403 -20.46 1.72 18.17
C ARG A 403 -20.11 2.45 19.47
N ALA A 404 -20.38 3.75 19.54
CA ALA A 404 -20.12 4.55 20.73
C ALA A 404 -20.93 4.05 21.95
N ILE A 405 -22.21 3.74 21.75
CA ILE A 405 -23.07 3.20 22.82
C ILE A 405 -22.59 1.83 23.29
N ALA A 406 -22.28 0.92 22.37
CA ALA A 406 -21.72 -0.39 22.72
C ALA A 406 -20.41 -0.25 23.50
N ARG A 407 -19.54 0.68 23.08
CA ARG A 407 -18.26 0.95 23.74
C ARG A 407 -18.42 1.47 25.17
N VAL A 408 -19.44 2.28 25.46
CA VAL A 408 -19.75 2.70 26.84
C VAL A 408 -20.03 1.49 27.75
N ASN A 409 -20.59 0.42 27.21
CA ASN A 409 -20.85 -0.82 27.93
C ASN A 409 -19.67 -1.82 27.90
N GLY A 410 -18.55 -1.46 27.27
CA GLY A 410 -17.41 -2.37 27.09
C GLY A 410 -17.66 -3.46 26.05
N GLU A 411 -18.58 -3.23 25.12
CA GLU A 411 -19.01 -4.19 24.11
C GLU A 411 -18.76 -3.69 22.68
N ALA A 412 -18.84 -4.59 21.70
CA ALA A 412 -18.79 -4.26 20.29
C ALA A 412 -20.21 -4.24 19.70
N PHE A 413 -20.49 -3.32 18.79
CA PHE A 413 -21.78 -3.24 18.10
C PHE A 413 -21.87 -4.22 16.92
N GLY A 414 -20.75 -4.51 16.25
CA GLY A 414 -20.74 -5.45 15.14
C GLY A 414 -19.42 -6.22 15.02
N ASP A 415 -19.47 -7.35 14.32
CA ASP A 415 -18.35 -8.27 14.16
C ASP A 415 -17.09 -7.60 13.57
N THR A 416 -17.27 -6.57 12.75
CA THR A 416 -16.15 -5.85 12.10
C THR A 416 -15.28 -5.07 13.07
N GLN A 417 -15.77 -4.76 14.29
CA GLN A 417 -14.95 -4.15 15.34
C GLN A 417 -14.07 -5.16 16.08
N VAL A 418 -14.43 -6.45 16.04
CA VAL A 418 -13.70 -7.52 16.73
C VAL A 418 -12.82 -8.30 15.74
N TYR A 419 -13.32 -8.54 14.53
CA TYR A 419 -12.64 -9.25 13.45
C TYR A 419 -12.68 -8.43 12.15
N PRO A 420 -11.84 -7.40 12.07
CA PRO A 420 -11.91 -6.46 10.98
C PRO A 420 -11.59 -7.09 9.62
N VAL A 421 -12.28 -6.63 8.58
CA VAL A 421 -12.16 -7.22 7.24
C VAL A 421 -10.74 -7.07 6.68
N TRP A 422 -10.06 -5.96 6.99
CA TRP A 422 -8.67 -5.73 6.57
C TRP A 422 -7.64 -6.61 7.31
N GLU A 423 -8.01 -7.31 8.39
CA GLU A 423 -7.13 -8.27 9.08
C GLU A 423 -7.23 -9.70 8.54
N ARG A 424 -8.23 -10.01 7.71
CA ARG A 424 -8.45 -11.36 7.18
C ARG A 424 -7.33 -11.77 6.22
N LEU A 425 -6.98 -13.04 6.11
CA LEU A 425 -5.90 -13.52 5.21
C LEU A 425 -6.42 -14.40 4.08
N ARG A 426 -7.64 -14.91 4.13
CA ARG A 426 -8.13 -15.89 3.14
C ARG A 426 -8.73 -15.28 1.87
N GLN A 427 -9.43 -14.14 1.96
CA GLN A 427 -10.25 -13.61 0.86
C GLN A 427 -9.93 -12.13 0.54
N TRP A 428 -9.79 -11.82 -0.75
CA TRP A 428 -9.92 -10.46 -1.30
C TRP A 428 -11.34 -10.16 -1.78
N ASP A 429 -12.10 -11.21 -2.14
CA ASP A 429 -13.44 -11.09 -2.68
C ASP A 429 -14.41 -11.67 -1.65
N LEU A 430 -15.33 -10.84 -1.17
CA LEU A 430 -16.47 -11.22 -0.34
C LEU A 430 -17.68 -11.48 -1.23
#